data_AF-A0A964MEL9-F1
#
_entry.id   AF-A0A964MEL9-F1
#
_cell.length_a   1.000
_cell.length_b   1.000
_cell.length_c   1.000
_cell.angle_alpha   90.00
_cell.angle_beta   90.00
_cell.angle_gamma   90.00
#
_symmetry.space_group_name_H-M   'P 1'
#
loop_
_entity.id
_entity.type
_entity.pdbx_description
1 polymer ?
#
loop_
_entity_poly.entity_id
_entity_poly.type
_entity_poly.pdbx_seq_one_letter_code
_entity_poly.pdbx_strand_id
1 'polypeptide(L)'
;MIDPSSEYAYVRMGYGDGTFGPRIKSGDGANFTGINRSLADINGDGKIDIVMQDPGSNYIYVRFGNGDGIFGPRIKSGDGTNMSGVTRLLGDANGDGLTDAILVDPGSDYAYVSPANGKIPDLLKKVNGGLGLSPATLTYAPLTDNATYTKDTGANSGTYPTMDIQSPLYVTSSVASGNGLGGVTTTNYKYGGLKAEVGTGRGLLGFRWIEATQVETGITSRTEYRQDWPYVGLPSLVKKLFPGGGNAGVLSQTSSTYGCLNPANGNACVVAFGNRYFPYLSQSIESGWDLNGAALPVVTTSNQFDSYGNATQVTVSTGDGYSKTTTHTYSNDTANPNWILGRLLRSQVQSITP
;
A
#
# COMPACT_ATOMS: atom_id res chain seq x y z
N MET A 1 -24.07 -23.50 -2.54
CA MET A 1 -24.28 -24.91 -2.93
C MET A 1 -24.44 -24.97 -4.44
N ILE A 2 -23.70 -25.82 -5.13
CA ILE A 2 -23.89 -26.05 -6.56
C ILE A 2 -24.59 -27.41 -6.71
N ASP A 3 -25.65 -27.47 -7.51
CA ASP A 3 -26.40 -28.70 -7.77
C ASP A 3 -25.49 -29.73 -8.48
N PRO A 4 -25.37 -30.98 -8.01
CA PRO A 4 -24.51 -31.97 -8.65
C PRO A 4 -25.00 -32.38 -10.05
N SER A 5 -26.30 -32.29 -10.31
CA SER A 5 -26.96 -32.76 -11.55
C SER A 5 -27.20 -31.66 -12.59
N SER A 6 -27.17 -30.39 -12.16
CA SER A 6 -27.41 -29.23 -13.03
C SER A 6 -26.36 -28.15 -12.81
N GLU A 7 -26.34 -27.13 -13.66
CA GLU A 7 -25.46 -25.98 -13.52
C GLU A 7 -25.97 -24.93 -12.51
N TYR A 8 -27.04 -25.23 -11.76
CA TYR A 8 -27.58 -24.25 -10.81
C TYR A 8 -26.65 -24.06 -9.61
N ALA A 9 -26.30 -22.80 -9.35
CA ALA A 9 -25.68 -22.35 -8.12
C ALA A 9 -26.74 -21.70 -7.21
N TYR A 10 -26.70 -22.08 -5.93
CA TYR A 10 -27.50 -21.49 -4.87
C TYR A 10 -26.59 -20.76 -3.88
N VAL A 11 -26.70 -19.45 -3.83
CA VAL A 11 -25.89 -18.56 -2.99
C VAL A 11 -26.73 -18.02 -1.84
N ARG A 12 -26.14 -17.87 -0.66
CA ARG A 12 -26.69 -17.05 0.42
C ARG A 12 -25.61 -16.08 0.87
N MET A 13 -25.91 -14.79 0.88
CA MET A 13 -24.96 -13.76 1.27
C MET A 13 -24.77 -13.77 2.78
N GLY A 14 -23.52 -13.70 3.24
CA GLY A 14 -23.20 -13.62 4.67
C GLY A 14 -23.35 -12.19 5.20
N TYR A 15 -23.88 -12.03 6.41
CA TYR A 15 -23.98 -10.73 7.08
C TYR A 15 -22.74 -10.38 7.93
N GLY A 16 -21.75 -11.27 7.98
CA GLY A 16 -20.51 -11.08 8.74
C GLY A 16 -20.62 -11.41 10.24
N ASP A 17 -21.80 -11.81 10.71
CA ASP A 17 -22.09 -12.22 12.09
C ASP A 17 -22.33 -13.74 12.24
N GLY A 18 -22.00 -14.51 11.20
CA GLY A 18 -22.25 -15.95 11.13
C GLY A 18 -23.64 -16.33 10.58
N THR A 19 -24.49 -15.35 10.26
CA THR A 19 -25.80 -15.59 9.63
C THR A 19 -25.79 -15.32 8.13
N PHE A 20 -26.82 -15.83 7.44
CA PHE A 20 -26.93 -15.80 5.99
C PHE A 20 -28.31 -15.30 5.53
N GLY A 21 -28.31 -14.49 4.48
CA GLY A 21 -29.51 -14.00 3.83
C GLY A 21 -30.29 -15.07 3.04
N PRO A 22 -31.34 -14.66 2.32
CA PRO A 22 -32.15 -15.57 1.51
C PRO A 22 -31.34 -16.24 0.40
N ARG A 23 -31.85 -17.39 -0.08
CA ARG A 23 -31.23 -18.16 -1.15
C ARG A 23 -31.47 -17.51 -2.51
N ILE A 24 -30.39 -17.21 -3.21
CA ILE A 24 -30.36 -16.73 -4.60
C ILE A 24 -30.03 -17.92 -5.51
N LYS A 25 -30.78 -18.10 -6.59
CA LYS A 25 -30.55 -19.14 -7.60
C LYS A 25 -29.97 -18.50 -8.85
N SER A 26 -28.87 -19.05 -9.37
CA SER A 26 -28.17 -18.59 -10.58
C SER A 26 -27.78 -19.78 -11.47
N GLY A 27 -27.61 -19.55 -12.77
CA GLY A 27 -27.28 -20.57 -13.79
C GLY A 27 -28.42 -20.85 -14.75
N ASP A 28 -28.14 -21.58 -15.83
CA ASP A 28 -29.11 -21.90 -16.91
C ASP A 28 -29.72 -23.30 -16.80
N GLY A 29 -29.26 -24.11 -15.85
CA GLY A 29 -29.80 -25.46 -15.60
C GLY A 29 -29.29 -26.54 -16.56
N ALA A 30 -28.23 -26.27 -17.34
CA ALA A 30 -27.61 -27.29 -18.18
C ALA A 30 -27.17 -28.52 -17.35
N ASN A 31 -27.25 -29.72 -17.96
CA ASN A 31 -26.79 -30.95 -17.31
C ASN A 31 -25.26 -31.00 -17.30
N PHE A 32 -24.69 -30.98 -16.10
CA PHE A 32 -23.25 -31.00 -15.83
C PHE A 32 -22.90 -32.16 -14.88
N THR A 33 -23.63 -33.27 -15.00
CA THR A 33 -23.35 -34.48 -14.22
C THR A 33 -21.92 -34.95 -14.49
N GLY A 34 -21.14 -35.20 -13.42
CA GLY A 34 -19.76 -35.67 -13.53
C GLY A 34 -18.71 -34.58 -13.80
N ILE A 35 -19.09 -33.31 -13.86
CA ILE A 35 -18.15 -32.19 -14.01
C ILE A 35 -17.62 -31.75 -12.63
N ASN A 36 -16.31 -31.54 -12.53
CA ASN A 36 -15.67 -31.02 -11.33
C ASN A 36 -15.90 -29.51 -11.21
N ARG A 37 -16.08 -29.00 -9.99
CA ARG A 37 -16.41 -27.60 -9.75
C ARG A 37 -15.51 -27.01 -8.68
N SER A 38 -14.99 -25.82 -8.96
CA SER A 38 -14.12 -25.06 -8.07
C SER A 38 -14.57 -23.60 -8.03
N LEU A 39 -14.16 -22.91 -6.98
CA LEU A 39 -14.40 -21.48 -6.80
C LEU A 39 -13.05 -20.76 -6.81
N ALA A 40 -12.91 -19.74 -7.63
CA ALA A 40 -11.72 -18.92 -7.73
C ALA A 40 -12.07 -17.56 -8.35
N ASP A 41 -11.27 -16.53 -8.08
CA ASP A 41 -11.36 -15.25 -8.80
C ASP A 41 -10.48 -15.34 -10.05
N ILE A 42 -11.08 -15.71 -11.18
CA ILE A 42 -10.36 -16.00 -12.43
C ILE A 42 -10.10 -14.72 -13.22
N ASN A 43 -10.96 -13.71 -13.07
CA ASN A 43 -10.82 -12.44 -13.77
C ASN A 43 -10.10 -11.36 -12.95
N GLY A 44 -9.85 -11.59 -11.66
CA GLY A 44 -9.14 -10.69 -10.76
C GLY A 44 -9.98 -9.53 -10.24
N ASP A 45 -11.31 -9.59 -10.32
CA ASP A 45 -12.21 -8.50 -9.91
C ASP A 45 -12.56 -8.48 -8.42
N GLY A 46 -11.94 -9.38 -7.64
CA GLY A 46 -12.18 -9.55 -6.21
C GLY A 46 -13.47 -10.30 -5.91
N LYS A 47 -14.16 -10.83 -6.92
CA LYS A 47 -15.40 -11.60 -6.77
C LYS A 47 -15.14 -13.06 -7.12
N ILE A 48 -15.90 -13.93 -6.47
CA ILE A 48 -15.73 -15.36 -6.67
C ILE A 48 -16.42 -15.79 -7.97
N ASP A 49 -15.69 -16.51 -8.83
CA ASP A 49 -16.22 -17.13 -10.03
C ASP A 49 -16.48 -18.63 -9.82
N ILE A 50 -17.30 -19.21 -10.68
CA ILE A 50 -17.47 -20.66 -10.76
C ILE A 50 -16.63 -21.18 -11.92
N VAL A 51 -15.75 -22.12 -11.61
CA VAL A 51 -14.94 -22.87 -12.58
C VAL A 51 -15.44 -24.30 -12.63
N MET A 52 -15.75 -24.78 -13.83
CA MET A 52 -16.27 -26.12 -14.10
C MET A 52 -15.34 -26.83 -15.07
N GLN A 53 -14.79 -27.95 -14.63
CA GLN A 53 -13.72 -28.66 -15.32
C GLN A 53 -14.22 -30.04 -15.75
N ASP A 54 -14.19 -30.30 -17.06
CA ASP A 54 -14.50 -31.61 -17.59
C ASP A 54 -13.35 -32.59 -17.24
N PRO A 55 -13.60 -33.68 -16.49
CA PRO A 55 -12.53 -34.60 -16.12
C PRO A 55 -12.00 -35.43 -17.30
N GLY A 56 -12.76 -35.54 -18.40
CA GLY A 56 -12.36 -36.34 -19.57
C GLY A 56 -11.69 -35.53 -20.67
N SER A 57 -11.86 -34.20 -20.68
CA SER A 57 -11.38 -33.33 -21.76
C SER A 57 -10.74 -32.05 -21.23
N ASN A 58 -10.03 -31.32 -22.09
CA ASN A 58 -9.44 -30.02 -21.80
C ASN A 58 -10.46 -28.87 -21.73
N TYR A 59 -11.77 -29.17 -21.76
CA TYR A 59 -12.77 -28.11 -21.64
C TYR A 59 -12.89 -27.60 -20.21
N ILE A 60 -12.79 -26.28 -20.08
CA ILE A 60 -13.08 -25.53 -18.87
C ILE A 60 -14.22 -24.57 -19.18
N TYR A 61 -15.15 -24.47 -18.24
CA TYR A 61 -16.25 -23.54 -18.31
C TYR A 61 -16.17 -22.60 -17.11
N VAL A 62 -16.25 -21.30 -17.37
CA VAL A 62 -16.21 -20.26 -16.33
C VAL A 62 -17.51 -19.47 -16.36
N ARG A 63 -18.05 -19.16 -15.18
CA ARG A 63 -19.05 -18.10 -15.02
C ARG A 63 -18.52 -17.05 -14.07
N PHE A 64 -18.39 -15.83 -14.56
CA PHE A 64 -17.95 -14.72 -13.74
C PHE A 64 -19.01 -14.33 -12.71
N GLY A 65 -18.58 -14.10 -11.48
CA GLY A 65 -19.43 -13.66 -10.38
C GLY A 65 -19.67 -12.17 -10.42
N ASN A 66 -20.92 -11.74 -10.25
CA ASN A 66 -21.24 -10.31 -10.17
C ASN A 66 -21.04 -9.73 -8.76
N GLY A 67 -20.82 -10.60 -7.76
CA GLY A 67 -20.64 -10.23 -6.35
C GLY A 67 -21.95 -10.14 -5.55
N ASP A 68 -23.09 -10.27 -6.23
CA ASP A 68 -24.44 -10.23 -5.66
C ASP A 68 -25.07 -11.64 -5.54
N GLY A 69 -24.29 -12.69 -5.82
CA GLY A 69 -24.76 -14.08 -5.87
C GLY A 69 -25.30 -14.53 -7.23
N ILE A 70 -25.31 -13.65 -8.23
CA ILE A 70 -25.60 -13.97 -9.64
C ILE A 70 -24.29 -14.18 -10.40
N PHE A 71 -24.33 -15.14 -11.32
CA PHE A 71 -23.21 -15.50 -12.18
C PHE A 71 -23.59 -15.25 -13.64
N GLY A 72 -22.65 -14.73 -14.41
CA GLY A 72 -22.81 -14.43 -15.83
C GLY A 72 -23.05 -15.67 -16.72
N PRO A 73 -23.14 -15.46 -18.04
CA PRO A 73 -23.21 -16.55 -19.00
C PRO A 73 -21.95 -17.41 -18.95
N ARG A 74 -22.10 -18.68 -19.31
CA ARG A 74 -20.99 -19.64 -19.35
C ARG A 74 -20.04 -19.31 -20.49
N ILE A 75 -18.75 -19.20 -20.17
CA ILE A 75 -17.66 -19.05 -21.11
C ILE A 75 -16.96 -20.41 -21.21
N LYS A 76 -16.84 -20.96 -22.43
CA LYS A 76 -16.14 -22.22 -22.68
C LYS A 76 -14.73 -21.92 -23.22
N SER A 77 -13.72 -22.55 -22.64
CA SER A 77 -12.33 -22.53 -23.10
C SER A 77 -11.77 -23.95 -23.21
N GLY A 78 -10.62 -24.08 -23.87
CA GLY A 78 -9.96 -25.36 -24.13
C GLY A 78 -10.23 -25.93 -25.52
N ASP A 79 -9.39 -26.87 -25.93
CA ASP A 79 -9.41 -27.50 -27.26
C ASP A 79 -10.12 -28.87 -27.28
N GLY A 80 -10.57 -29.35 -26.12
CA GLY A 80 -11.24 -30.64 -25.98
C GLY A 80 -10.31 -31.85 -26.06
N THR A 81 -8.99 -31.65 -26.02
CA THR A 81 -8.01 -32.75 -25.94
C THR A 81 -8.29 -33.64 -24.74
N ASN A 82 -8.00 -34.94 -24.88
CA ASN A 82 -8.22 -35.90 -23.79
C ASN A 82 -7.27 -35.57 -22.63
N MET A 83 -7.85 -35.36 -21.45
CA MET A 83 -7.11 -35.07 -20.22
C MET A 83 -7.48 -36.05 -19.09
N SER A 84 -7.95 -37.25 -19.44
CA SER A 84 -8.30 -38.28 -18.47
C SER A 84 -7.11 -38.60 -17.57
N GLY A 85 -7.32 -38.52 -16.26
CA GLY A 85 -6.30 -38.76 -15.25
C GLY A 85 -5.49 -37.53 -14.84
N VAL A 86 -5.56 -36.42 -15.59
CA VAL A 86 -4.89 -35.17 -15.24
C VAL A 86 -5.67 -34.43 -14.16
N THR A 87 -4.99 -34.05 -13.08
CA THR A 87 -5.55 -33.23 -12.01
C THR A 87 -5.38 -31.76 -12.34
N ARG A 88 -6.42 -30.95 -12.10
CA ARG A 88 -6.35 -29.50 -12.26
C ARG A 88 -6.46 -28.80 -10.91
N LEU A 89 -5.51 -27.91 -10.65
CA LEU A 89 -5.50 -27.04 -9.49
C LEU A 89 -5.66 -25.59 -9.96
N LEU A 90 -6.13 -24.74 -9.06
CA LEU A 90 -6.27 -23.31 -9.27
C LEU A 90 -5.41 -22.58 -8.24
N GLY A 91 -4.65 -21.60 -8.69
CA GLY A 91 -3.85 -20.74 -7.82
C GLY A 91 -3.02 -19.74 -8.61
N ASP A 92 -2.65 -18.64 -7.97
CA ASP A 92 -1.75 -17.64 -8.55
C ASP A 92 -0.31 -18.15 -8.48
N ALA A 93 0.18 -18.75 -9.56
CA ALA A 93 1.47 -19.42 -9.61
C ALA A 93 2.60 -18.46 -10.02
N ASN A 94 2.27 -17.37 -10.72
CA ASN A 94 3.23 -16.38 -11.19
C ASN A 94 3.27 -15.10 -10.31
N GLY A 95 2.35 -14.98 -9.35
CA GLY A 95 2.23 -13.87 -8.43
C GLY A 95 1.56 -12.62 -9.03
N ASP A 96 0.87 -12.72 -10.16
CA ASP A 96 0.24 -11.59 -10.83
C ASP A 96 -1.17 -11.26 -10.31
N GLY A 97 -1.65 -11.95 -9.28
CA GLY A 97 -2.95 -11.70 -8.68
C GLY A 97 -4.13 -12.23 -9.48
N LEU A 98 -3.89 -12.93 -10.59
CA LEU A 98 -4.88 -13.71 -11.30
C LEU A 98 -4.76 -15.18 -10.91
N THR A 99 -5.89 -15.89 -10.93
CA THR A 99 -5.87 -17.32 -10.67
C THR A 99 -5.45 -18.09 -11.92
N ASP A 100 -4.29 -18.75 -11.86
CA ASP A 100 -3.80 -19.62 -12.93
C ASP A 100 -4.39 -21.03 -12.83
N ALA A 101 -4.38 -21.74 -13.97
CA ALA A 101 -4.67 -23.16 -14.01
C ALA A 101 -3.36 -23.96 -13.98
N ILE A 102 -3.27 -24.92 -13.06
CA ILE A 102 -2.12 -25.81 -12.90
C ILE A 102 -2.57 -27.23 -13.23
N LEU A 103 -1.94 -27.85 -14.21
CA LEU A 103 -2.24 -29.20 -14.68
C LEU A 103 -1.16 -30.15 -14.17
N VAL A 104 -1.57 -31.20 -13.46
CA VAL A 104 -0.68 -32.23 -12.92
C VAL A 104 -1.09 -33.57 -13.50
N ASP A 105 -0.23 -34.14 -14.34
CA ASP A 105 -0.41 -35.49 -14.85
C ASP A 105 0.26 -36.47 -13.88
N PRO A 106 -0.48 -37.39 -13.24
CA PRO A 106 0.10 -38.36 -12.31
C PRO A 106 1.09 -39.34 -12.97
N GLY A 107 1.09 -39.45 -14.30
CA GLY A 107 2.09 -40.21 -15.06
C GLY A 107 3.35 -39.42 -15.43
N SER A 108 3.44 -38.15 -15.04
CA SER A 108 4.53 -37.23 -15.36
C SER A 108 5.12 -36.61 -14.09
N ASP A 109 6.43 -36.36 -14.09
CA ASP A 109 7.08 -35.58 -13.02
C ASP A 109 6.89 -34.07 -13.19
N TYR A 110 6.22 -33.63 -14.27
CA TYR A 110 6.02 -32.22 -14.58
C TYR A 110 4.59 -31.75 -14.27
N ALA A 111 4.50 -30.52 -13.76
CA ALA A 111 3.27 -29.73 -13.75
C ALA A 111 3.34 -28.65 -14.83
N TYR A 112 2.23 -28.44 -15.53
CA TYR A 112 2.09 -27.36 -16.51
C TYR A 112 1.28 -26.22 -15.91
N VAL A 113 1.84 -25.03 -15.89
CA VAL A 113 1.11 -23.81 -15.54
C VAL A 113 0.56 -23.20 -16.81
N SER A 114 -0.73 -22.90 -16.83
CA SER A 114 -1.39 -22.09 -17.85
C SER A 114 -1.73 -20.75 -17.20
N PRO A 115 -0.86 -19.72 -17.37
CA PRO A 115 -1.07 -18.44 -16.73
C PRO A 115 -2.31 -17.75 -17.26
N ALA A 116 -3.06 -17.12 -16.37
CA ALA A 116 -4.10 -16.20 -16.76
C ALA A 116 -3.47 -14.96 -17.43
N ASN A 117 -3.96 -14.59 -18.61
CA ASN A 117 -3.47 -13.42 -19.36
C ASN A 117 -4.46 -12.24 -19.29
N GLY A 118 -5.33 -12.24 -18.28
CA GLY A 118 -6.32 -11.20 -18.05
C GLY A 118 -5.68 -9.87 -17.65
N LYS A 119 -6.46 -8.79 -17.71
CA LYS A 119 -6.08 -7.55 -17.02
C LYS A 119 -6.78 -7.56 -15.68
N ILE A 120 -6.06 -7.25 -14.61
CA ILE A 120 -6.73 -6.93 -13.34
C ILE A 120 -7.70 -5.77 -13.60
N PRO A 121 -9.00 -5.97 -13.37
CA PRO A 121 -10.01 -4.97 -13.58
C PRO A 121 -9.93 -3.88 -12.51
N ASP A 122 -10.63 -2.77 -12.75
CA ASP A 122 -10.80 -1.66 -11.80
C ASP A 122 -9.54 -0.86 -11.39
N LEU A 123 -8.45 -0.97 -12.15
CA LEU A 123 -7.30 -0.06 -12.03
C LEU A 123 -7.46 1.21 -12.88
N LEU A 124 -7.30 2.39 -12.26
CA LEU A 124 -7.27 3.66 -12.96
C LEU A 124 -5.96 3.80 -13.76
N LYS A 125 -6.02 3.63 -15.08
CA LYS A 125 -4.83 3.67 -15.96
C LYS A 125 -4.61 5.01 -16.66
N LYS A 126 -5.63 5.86 -16.74
CA LYS A 126 -5.57 7.12 -17.47
C LYS A 126 -6.51 8.17 -16.89
N VAL A 127 -6.01 9.39 -16.73
CA VAL A 127 -6.80 10.57 -16.35
C VAL A 127 -6.62 11.64 -17.42
N ASN A 128 -7.74 12.12 -17.98
CA ASN A 128 -7.76 13.22 -18.94
C ASN A 128 -8.12 14.52 -18.23
N GLY A 129 -7.22 15.52 -18.26
CA GLY A 129 -7.41 16.80 -17.56
C GLY A 129 -8.29 17.82 -18.30
N GLY A 130 -8.87 17.49 -19.46
CA GLY A 130 -9.81 18.36 -20.20
C GLY A 130 -9.24 19.63 -20.84
N LEU A 131 -8.00 20.05 -20.51
CA LEU A 131 -7.39 21.31 -20.96
C LEU A 131 -6.36 21.14 -22.09
N GLY A 132 -6.48 20.10 -22.91
CA GLY A 132 -5.53 19.82 -24.01
C GLY A 132 -4.14 19.37 -23.57
N LEU A 133 -3.92 19.16 -22.27
CA LEU A 133 -2.69 18.58 -21.73
C LEU A 133 -2.61 17.07 -22.04
N SER A 134 -1.39 16.57 -22.21
CA SER A 134 -1.15 15.13 -22.29
C SER A 134 -1.76 14.42 -21.07
N PRO A 135 -2.54 13.35 -21.29
CA PRO A 135 -3.22 12.65 -20.22
C PRO A 135 -2.22 12.02 -19.25
N ALA A 136 -2.57 11.98 -17.97
CA ALA A 136 -1.78 11.26 -16.99
C ALA A 136 -2.04 9.76 -17.17
N THR A 137 -1.00 8.96 -17.36
CA THR A 137 -1.07 7.50 -17.45
C THR A 137 -0.42 6.87 -16.23
N LEU A 138 -1.06 5.81 -15.71
CA LEU A 138 -0.59 5.08 -14.54
C LEU A 138 -0.34 3.63 -14.91
N THR A 139 0.82 3.14 -14.49
CA THR A 139 1.21 1.73 -14.59
C THR A 139 1.31 1.15 -13.18
N TYR A 140 0.97 -0.13 -13.05
CA TYR A 140 0.96 -0.84 -11.77
C TYR A 140 1.78 -2.12 -11.88
N ALA A 141 2.30 -2.57 -10.74
CA ALA A 141 2.95 -3.87 -10.60
C ALA A 141 2.55 -4.50 -9.25
N PRO A 142 2.47 -5.84 -9.17
CA PRO A 142 2.23 -6.52 -7.90
C PRO A 142 3.46 -6.40 -6.98
N LEU A 143 3.27 -6.56 -5.66
CA LEU A 143 4.42 -6.64 -4.75
C LEU A 143 5.27 -7.91 -4.96
N THR A 144 4.81 -8.88 -5.74
CA THR A 144 5.62 -10.01 -6.20
C THR A 144 6.69 -9.61 -7.23
N ASP A 145 6.55 -8.44 -7.86
CA ASP A 145 7.55 -7.88 -8.78
C ASP A 145 8.74 -7.27 -8.03
N ASN A 146 9.89 -7.94 -8.13
CA ASN A 146 11.13 -7.52 -7.49
C ASN A 146 11.72 -6.22 -8.09
N ALA A 147 11.27 -5.78 -9.27
CA ALA A 147 11.69 -4.49 -9.82
C ALA A 147 11.02 -3.30 -9.10
N THR A 148 9.79 -3.50 -8.62
CA THR A 148 8.96 -2.48 -7.97
C THR A 148 8.99 -2.59 -6.44
N TYR A 149 9.07 -3.80 -5.88
CA TYR A 149 9.04 -4.02 -4.43
C TYR A 149 10.24 -4.83 -3.92
N THR A 150 10.72 -4.47 -2.73
CA THR A 150 11.72 -5.25 -2.00
C THR A 150 11.23 -5.55 -0.58
N LYS A 151 10.98 -6.83 -0.30
CA LYS A 151 10.70 -7.32 1.05
C LYS A 151 11.92 -7.12 1.95
N ASP A 152 11.70 -6.72 3.20
CA ASP A 152 12.78 -6.64 4.16
C ASP A 152 13.32 -8.03 4.51
N THR A 153 14.62 -8.09 4.81
CA THR A 153 15.34 -9.28 5.26
C THR A 153 16.37 -8.89 6.34
N GLY A 154 16.94 -9.88 7.02
CA GLY A 154 17.96 -9.67 8.05
C GLY A 154 17.45 -8.77 9.19
N ALA A 155 18.23 -7.76 9.55
CA ALA A 155 17.95 -6.85 10.67
C ALA A 155 16.66 -6.01 10.51
N ASN A 156 16.14 -5.90 9.28
CA ASN A 156 14.91 -5.14 9.01
C ASN A 156 13.65 -6.03 8.97
N SER A 157 13.80 -7.35 9.11
CA SER A 157 12.67 -8.28 9.04
C SER A 157 11.71 -8.06 10.20
N GLY A 158 10.42 -8.18 9.92
CA GLY A 158 9.37 -8.22 10.92
C GLY A 158 9.62 -9.35 11.91
N THR A 159 9.49 -9.03 13.19
CA THR A 159 9.47 -9.99 14.29
C THR A 159 8.08 -9.97 14.90
N TYR A 160 7.51 -11.13 15.23
CA TYR A 160 6.18 -11.24 15.83
C TYR A 160 6.01 -10.20 16.95
N PRO A 161 4.93 -9.40 16.95
CA PRO A 161 3.69 -9.57 16.17
C PRO A 161 3.71 -9.00 14.74
N THR A 162 4.81 -8.41 14.30
CA THR A 162 4.94 -7.89 12.93
C THR A 162 5.34 -8.98 11.94
N MET A 163 4.80 -8.90 10.72
CA MET A 163 5.14 -9.79 9.60
C MET A 163 5.42 -8.98 8.34
N ASP A 164 6.44 -9.39 7.59
CA ASP A 164 6.72 -8.84 6.26
C ASP A 164 5.77 -9.43 5.21
N ILE A 165 5.20 -8.56 4.39
CA ILE A 165 4.22 -8.91 3.37
C ILE A 165 4.90 -9.06 2.01
N GLN A 166 4.61 -10.17 1.34
CA GLN A 166 4.81 -10.40 -0.09
C GLN A 166 3.50 -11.00 -0.60
N SER A 167 2.78 -10.28 -1.44
CA SER A 167 1.45 -10.67 -1.91
C SER A 167 1.20 -10.07 -3.29
N PRO A 168 0.30 -10.62 -4.10
CA PRO A 168 -0.06 -10.03 -5.41
C PRO A 168 -0.93 -8.76 -5.29
N LEU A 169 -0.64 -7.91 -4.30
CA LEU A 169 -1.25 -6.59 -4.14
C LEU A 169 -0.59 -5.63 -5.13
N TYR A 170 -1.39 -4.87 -5.87
CA TYR A 170 -0.87 -3.95 -6.87
C TYR A 170 -0.56 -2.58 -6.28
N VAL A 171 0.61 -2.05 -6.65
CA VAL A 171 1.05 -0.69 -6.36
C VAL A 171 1.36 0.04 -7.66
N THR A 172 1.30 1.38 -7.62
CA THR A 172 1.67 2.21 -8.77
C THR A 172 3.17 2.07 -9.03
N SER A 173 3.58 1.56 -10.18
CA SER A 173 5.00 1.42 -10.54
C SER A 173 5.50 2.62 -11.35
N SER A 174 4.61 3.32 -12.05
CA SER A 174 4.96 4.51 -12.82
C SER A 174 3.78 5.43 -13.05
N VAL A 175 4.03 6.73 -13.04
CA VAL A 175 3.08 7.78 -13.44
C VAL A 175 3.75 8.66 -14.48
N ALA A 176 3.12 8.82 -15.63
CA ALA A 176 3.56 9.73 -16.69
C ALA A 176 2.50 10.81 -16.91
N SER A 177 2.88 12.09 -16.83
CA SER A 177 1.95 13.22 -16.97
C SER A 177 2.52 14.32 -17.85
N GLY A 178 1.66 15.07 -18.54
CA GLY A 178 2.10 16.21 -19.35
C GLY A 178 2.91 17.23 -18.55
N ASN A 179 4.04 17.67 -19.08
CA ASN A 179 4.93 18.64 -18.42
C ASN A 179 4.53 20.11 -18.66
N GLY A 180 3.37 20.35 -19.30
CA GLY A 180 2.90 21.69 -19.68
C GLY A 180 3.61 22.33 -20.88
N LEU A 181 4.67 21.71 -21.41
CA LEU A 181 5.49 22.20 -22.53
C LEU A 181 5.33 21.33 -23.80
N GLY A 182 4.33 20.46 -23.83
CA GLY A 182 4.10 19.50 -24.92
C GLY A 182 4.86 18.17 -24.78
N GLY A 183 5.65 17.99 -23.71
CA GLY A 183 6.29 16.74 -23.35
C GLY A 183 5.59 16.00 -22.20
N VAL A 184 6.21 14.92 -21.74
CA VAL A 184 5.75 14.12 -20.59
C VAL A 184 6.87 14.09 -19.55
N THR A 185 6.49 14.09 -18.29
CA THR A 185 7.35 13.79 -17.15
C THR A 185 6.91 12.48 -16.54
N THR A 186 7.85 11.56 -16.37
CA THR A 186 7.61 10.20 -15.88
C THR A 186 8.28 10.03 -14.53
N THR A 187 7.52 9.57 -13.55
CA THR A 187 8.01 9.20 -12.23
C THR A 187 7.83 7.72 -12.01
N ASN A 188 8.93 6.99 -11.84
CA ASN A 188 8.92 5.57 -11.48
C ASN A 188 8.98 5.43 -9.96
N TYR A 189 8.27 4.45 -9.43
CA TYR A 189 8.17 4.20 -8.00
C TYR A 189 8.80 2.86 -7.62
N LYS A 190 9.47 2.84 -6.47
CA LYS A 190 9.88 1.62 -5.78
C LYS A 190 9.44 1.67 -4.33
N TYR A 191 9.19 0.50 -3.78
CA TYR A 191 8.66 0.33 -2.42
C TYR A 191 9.47 -0.72 -1.68
N GLY A 192 9.53 -0.62 -0.36
CA GLY A 192 10.08 -1.73 0.41
C GLY A 192 9.64 -1.81 1.86
N GLY A 193 9.77 -3.02 2.39
CA GLY A 193 9.46 -3.33 3.77
C GLY A 193 7.99 -3.13 4.13
N LEU A 194 7.05 -3.59 3.29
CA LEU A 194 5.64 -3.61 3.68
C LEU A 194 5.44 -4.58 4.83
N LYS A 195 4.86 -4.10 5.92
CA LYS A 195 4.57 -4.94 7.09
C LYS A 195 3.12 -4.85 7.49
N ALA A 196 2.63 -5.91 8.13
CA ALA A 196 1.40 -5.91 8.87
C ALA A 196 1.66 -6.40 10.29
N GLU A 197 0.77 -6.05 11.21
CA GLU A 197 0.76 -6.57 12.55
C GLU A 197 -0.39 -7.54 12.76
N VAL A 198 -0.07 -8.72 13.29
CA VAL A 198 -1.01 -9.82 13.46
C VAL A 198 -1.40 -9.94 14.93
N GLY A 199 -2.70 -10.09 15.19
CA GLY A 199 -3.23 -10.43 16.51
C GLY A 199 -3.50 -9.26 17.45
N THR A 200 -3.13 -8.03 17.08
CA THR A 200 -3.37 -6.82 17.90
C THR A 200 -4.42 -5.87 17.33
N GLY A 201 -4.92 -6.15 16.11
CA GLY A 201 -5.94 -5.36 15.43
C GLY A 201 -5.44 -4.12 14.68
N ARG A 202 -4.11 -3.86 14.64
CA ARG A 202 -3.55 -2.69 13.92
C ARG A 202 -3.50 -2.87 12.39
N GLY A 203 -3.43 -4.10 11.89
CA GLY A 203 -3.44 -4.38 10.45
C GLY A 203 -2.16 -3.90 9.76
N LEU A 204 -2.30 -3.31 8.57
CA LEU A 204 -1.19 -2.91 7.71
C LEU A 204 -0.43 -1.71 8.30
N LEU A 205 0.90 -1.83 8.44
CA LEU A 205 1.79 -0.79 8.99
C LEU A 205 2.37 0.13 7.90
N GLY A 206 2.04 -0.12 6.63
CA GLY A 206 2.56 0.61 5.48
C GLY A 206 3.97 0.15 5.07
N PHE A 207 4.55 0.82 4.08
CA PHE A 207 5.92 0.57 3.61
C PHE A 207 6.94 1.24 4.54
N ARG A 208 8.07 0.58 4.78
CA ARG A 208 9.21 1.18 5.48
C ARG A 208 9.86 2.28 4.65
N TRP A 209 9.85 2.15 3.33
CA TRP A 209 10.33 3.23 2.44
C TRP A 209 9.60 3.23 1.11
N ILE A 210 9.52 4.42 0.52
CA ILE A 210 9.03 4.66 -0.84
C ILE A 210 10.04 5.54 -1.55
N GLU A 211 10.35 5.20 -2.79
CA GLU A 211 11.29 5.90 -3.65
C GLU A 211 10.60 6.30 -4.95
N ALA A 212 10.76 7.55 -5.37
CA ALA A 212 10.19 8.11 -6.58
C ALA A 212 11.30 8.73 -7.42
N THR A 213 11.54 8.19 -8.61
CA THR A 213 12.60 8.64 -9.52
C THR A 213 11.97 9.27 -10.75
N GLN A 214 12.30 10.54 -10.98
CA GLN A 214 11.95 11.21 -12.22
C GLN A 214 12.88 10.73 -13.35
N VAL A 215 12.31 10.17 -14.40
CA VAL A 215 13.08 9.52 -15.48
C VAL A 215 13.90 10.52 -16.27
N GLU A 216 13.36 11.72 -16.51
CA GLU A 216 14.02 12.72 -17.36
C GLU A 216 15.23 13.37 -16.69
N THR A 217 15.22 13.48 -15.36
CA THR A 217 16.30 14.13 -14.60
C THR A 217 17.17 13.13 -13.86
N GLY A 218 16.71 11.90 -13.64
CA GLY A 218 17.36 10.93 -12.76
C GLY A 218 17.32 11.33 -11.28
N ILE A 219 16.60 12.40 -10.92
CA ILE A 219 16.45 12.82 -9.52
C ILE A 219 15.51 11.85 -8.82
N THR A 220 15.96 11.36 -7.66
CA THR A 220 15.23 10.42 -6.84
C THR A 220 14.85 11.07 -5.51
N SER A 221 13.58 10.98 -5.12
CA SER A 221 13.15 11.28 -3.75
C SER A 221 12.87 9.98 -3.02
N ARG A 222 13.53 9.77 -1.87
CA ARG A 222 13.33 8.59 -1.02
C ARG A 222 12.78 9.05 0.33
N THR A 223 11.69 8.46 0.76
CA THR A 223 11.12 8.66 2.10
C THR A 223 11.13 7.35 2.85
N GLU A 224 11.68 7.35 4.06
CA GLU A 224 11.58 6.25 5.02
C GLU A 224 10.57 6.61 6.10
N TYR A 225 9.77 5.62 6.49
CA TYR A 225 8.65 5.76 7.41
C TYR A 225 8.85 4.88 8.63
N ARG A 226 8.33 5.37 9.75
CA ARG A 226 8.21 4.61 10.99
C ARG A 226 7.09 3.58 10.85
N GLN A 227 7.34 2.37 11.35
CA GLN A 227 6.36 1.27 11.40
C GLN A 227 6.04 0.85 12.84
N ASP A 228 6.67 1.48 13.83
CA ASP A 228 6.46 1.24 15.25
C ASP A 228 5.39 2.18 15.82
N TRP A 229 4.59 1.65 16.74
CA TRP A 229 3.54 2.40 17.41
C TRP A 229 4.11 3.37 18.46
N PRO A 230 3.60 4.61 18.59
CA PRO A 230 2.46 5.24 17.90
C PRO A 230 2.85 6.07 16.66
N TYR A 231 3.99 5.80 16.03
CA TYR A 231 4.56 6.63 14.98
C TYR A 231 4.30 6.08 13.56
N VAL A 232 3.45 5.06 13.42
CA VAL A 232 3.18 4.36 12.16
C VAL A 232 2.83 5.36 11.05
N GLY A 233 3.56 5.30 9.94
CA GLY A 233 3.36 6.15 8.77
C GLY A 233 4.01 7.54 8.84
N LEU A 234 4.67 7.89 9.95
CA LEU A 234 5.40 9.16 10.06
C LEU A 234 6.78 9.07 9.37
N PRO A 235 7.15 10.05 8.51
CA PRO A 235 8.45 10.05 7.85
C PRO A 235 9.63 10.21 8.82
N SER A 236 10.52 9.23 8.94
CA SER A 236 11.75 9.34 9.74
C SER A 236 12.90 9.98 8.97
N LEU A 237 12.94 9.81 7.65
CA LEU A 237 14.03 10.26 6.81
C LEU A 237 13.52 10.58 5.41
N VAL A 238 13.83 11.77 4.89
CA VAL A 238 13.56 12.14 3.49
C VAL A 238 14.88 12.50 2.83
N LYS A 239 15.15 11.96 1.66
CA LYS A 239 16.34 12.25 0.85
C LYS A 239 15.94 12.70 -0.55
N LYS A 240 16.69 13.65 -1.10
CA LYS A 240 16.77 13.89 -2.55
C LYS A 240 18.14 13.49 -3.04
N LEU A 241 18.17 12.65 -4.07
CA LEU A 241 19.37 12.10 -4.65
C LEU A 241 19.46 12.50 -6.12
N PHE A 242 20.67 12.75 -6.59
CA PHE A 242 21.00 12.97 -7.98
C PHE A 242 22.34 12.27 -8.30
N PRO A 243 22.35 11.24 -9.17
CA PRO A 243 23.56 10.51 -9.48
C PRO A 243 24.70 11.41 -9.94
N GLY A 244 25.87 11.29 -9.30
CA GLY A 244 27.06 12.07 -9.65
C GLY A 244 27.11 13.51 -9.13
N GLY A 245 26.08 13.98 -8.41
CA GLY A 245 26.09 15.30 -7.75
C GLY A 245 26.01 15.21 -6.22
N GLY A 246 26.25 16.32 -5.54
CA GLY A 246 26.11 16.41 -4.09
C GLY A 246 27.14 15.59 -3.32
N ASN A 247 26.76 15.14 -2.12
CA ASN A 247 27.60 14.30 -1.26
C ASN A 247 27.36 12.82 -1.60
N ALA A 248 28.18 12.27 -2.50
CA ALA A 248 28.03 10.90 -3.00
C ALA A 248 26.62 10.60 -3.55
N GLY A 249 26.02 11.57 -4.26
CA GLY A 249 24.69 11.44 -4.84
C GLY A 249 23.56 12.06 -4.02
N VAL A 250 23.81 12.54 -2.79
CA VAL A 250 22.76 13.15 -1.94
C VAL A 250 22.80 14.68 -2.08
N LEU A 251 21.68 15.28 -2.50
CA LEU A 251 21.50 16.72 -2.61
C LEU A 251 20.91 17.33 -1.33
N SER A 252 19.93 16.67 -0.75
CA SER A 252 19.35 17.09 0.53
C SER A 252 18.85 15.90 1.34
N GLN A 253 18.84 16.08 2.66
CA GLN A 253 18.33 15.11 3.61
C GLN A 253 17.62 15.82 4.76
N THR A 254 16.45 15.31 5.14
CA THR A 254 15.74 15.70 6.36
C THR A 254 15.58 14.48 7.25
N SER A 255 16.15 14.53 8.46
CA SER A 255 15.95 13.52 9.50
C SER A 255 14.94 14.02 10.51
N SER A 256 13.97 13.18 10.87
CA SER A 256 12.86 13.52 11.76
C SER A 256 12.87 12.66 13.01
N THR A 257 12.91 13.31 14.17
CA THR A 257 12.72 12.69 15.48
C THR A 257 11.34 13.04 16.00
N TYR A 258 10.64 12.05 16.54
CA TYR A 258 9.29 12.21 17.05
C TYR A 258 9.26 12.03 18.57
N GLY A 259 8.50 12.91 19.23
CA GLY A 259 8.07 12.74 20.61
C GLY A 259 6.62 12.30 20.66
N CYS A 260 6.14 11.94 21.85
CA CYS A 260 4.74 11.61 22.07
C CYS A 260 4.31 12.04 23.47
N LEU A 261 3.13 12.68 23.56
CA LEU A 261 2.47 13.03 24.83
C LEU A 261 1.18 12.25 25.01
N ASN A 262 0.84 11.91 26.25
CA ASN A 262 -0.49 11.48 26.63
C ASN A 262 -1.38 12.73 26.80
N PRO A 263 -2.41 12.93 25.94
CA PRO A 263 -3.24 14.13 26.00
C PRO A 263 -3.99 14.30 27.32
N ALA A 264 -4.19 13.23 28.08
CA ALA A 264 -4.93 13.29 29.34
C ALA A 264 -4.14 13.96 30.48
N ASN A 265 -2.81 13.93 30.43
CA ASN A 265 -1.97 14.42 31.54
C ASN A 265 -0.70 15.18 31.10
N GLY A 266 -0.36 15.19 29.81
CA GLY A 266 0.83 15.87 29.29
C GLY A 266 2.15 15.15 29.52
N ASN A 267 2.14 13.95 30.09
CA ASN A 267 3.35 13.17 30.29
C ASN A 267 3.79 12.50 28.98
N ALA A 268 5.06 12.09 28.92
CA ALA A 268 5.55 11.26 27.83
C ALA A 268 4.70 9.99 27.67
N CYS A 269 4.47 9.58 26.43
CA CYS A 269 3.67 8.40 26.14
C CYS A 269 4.26 7.14 26.74
N VAL A 270 3.43 6.40 27.47
CA VAL A 270 3.66 4.99 27.82
C VAL A 270 2.68 4.17 27.02
N VAL A 271 3.20 3.28 26.17
CA VAL A 271 2.37 2.44 25.29
C VAL A 271 1.62 1.41 26.13
N ALA A 272 0.31 1.60 26.26
CA ALA A 272 -0.62 0.68 26.90
C ALA A 272 -2.00 0.70 26.21
N PHE A 273 -2.78 -0.37 26.38
CA PHE A 273 -4.14 -0.44 25.82
C PHE A 273 -5.05 0.64 26.41
N GLY A 274 -5.95 1.20 25.59
CA GLY A 274 -6.90 2.23 26.00
C GLY A 274 -6.32 3.63 26.17
N ASN A 275 -5.01 3.81 26.06
CA ASN A 275 -4.39 5.13 26.11
C ASN A 275 -4.58 5.90 24.80
N ARG A 276 -4.69 7.22 24.92
CA ARG A 276 -4.64 8.18 23.81
C ARG A 276 -3.21 8.68 23.65
N TYR A 277 -2.80 8.92 22.41
CA TYR A 277 -1.44 9.33 22.08
C TYR A 277 -1.48 10.56 21.17
N PHE A 278 -0.59 11.51 21.44
CA PHE A 278 -0.31 12.63 20.57
C PHE A 278 1.16 12.54 20.13
N PRO A 279 1.46 11.82 19.04
CA PRO A 279 2.77 11.86 18.43
C PRO A 279 2.98 13.21 17.72
N TYR A 280 4.18 13.77 17.84
CA TYR A 280 4.53 15.05 17.24
C TYR A 280 5.99 15.06 16.79
N LEU A 281 6.31 15.86 15.77
CA LEU A 281 7.68 16.05 15.30
C LEU A 281 8.44 16.89 16.33
N SER A 282 9.26 16.24 17.17
CA SER A 282 10.04 16.93 18.20
C SER A 282 11.24 17.64 17.61
N GLN A 283 11.84 17.08 16.56
CA GLN A 283 12.96 17.70 15.87
C GLN A 283 13.02 17.29 14.39
N SER A 284 13.34 18.25 13.52
CA SER A 284 13.84 17.98 12.18
C SER A 284 15.26 18.53 12.02
N ILE A 285 16.12 17.78 11.36
CA ILE A 285 17.48 18.19 10.97
C ILE A 285 17.55 18.12 9.45
N GLU A 286 17.74 19.27 8.81
CA GLU A 286 17.85 19.44 7.38
C GLU A 286 19.31 19.70 7.00
N SER A 287 19.86 18.84 6.17
CA SER A 287 21.20 18.97 5.58
C SER A 287 21.08 19.05 4.07
N GLY A 288 21.97 19.83 3.44
CA GLY A 288 22.01 20.01 2.00
C GLY A 288 23.44 20.08 1.49
N TRP A 289 23.61 19.79 0.20
CA TRP A 289 24.88 19.88 -0.50
C TRP A 289 24.66 20.52 -1.87
N ASP A 290 25.59 21.38 -2.26
CA ASP A 290 25.67 21.88 -3.63
C ASP A 290 26.08 20.74 -4.58
N LEU A 291 25.90 20.92 -5.89
CA LEU A 291 26.18 19.90 -6.90
C LEU A 291 27.63 19.39 -6.87
N ASN A 292 28.58 20.23 -6.44
CA ASN A 292 29.99 19.87 -6.28
C ASN A 292 30.31 19.12 -4.97
N GLY A 293 29.31 18.88 -4.11
CA GLY A 293 29.44 18.21 -2.82
C GLY A 293 29.76 19.13 -1.63
N ALA A 294 29.86 20.45 -1.82
CA ALA A 294 30.04 21.39 -0.73
C ALA A 294 28.80 21.38 0.20
N ALA A 295 29.02 21.20 1.50
CA ALA A 295 27.95 21.18 2.49
C ALA A 295 27.34 22.58 2.67
N LEU A 296 26.01 22.64 2.66
CA LEU A 296 25.23 23.82 3.03
C LEU A 296 25.00 23.84 4.55
N PRO A 297 24.70 25.02 5.14
CA PRO A 297 24.38 25.12 6.56
C PRO A 297 23.26 24.17 6.96
N VAL A 298 23.49 23.40 8.02
CA VAL A 298 22.49 22.49 8.59
C VAL A 298 21.45 23.30 9.35
N VAL A 299 20.16 23.05 9.08
CA VAL A 299 19.05 23.68 9.79
C VAL A 299 18.45 22.66 10.75
N THR A 300 18.38 23.00 12.03
CA THR A 300 17.69 22.19 13.05
C THR A 300 16.45 22.93 13.52
N THR A 301 15.29 22.31 13.38
CA THR A 301 14.03 22.80 13.95
C THR A 301 13.64 21.90 15.11
N SER A 302 13.47 22.46 16.30
CA SER A 302 12.99 21.75 17.48
C SER A 302 11.63 22.29 17.90
N ASN A 303 10.68 21.40 18.17
CA ASN A 303 9.32 21.75 18.57
C ASN A 303 9.00 21.19 19.95
N GLN A 304 8.34 22.01 20.75
CA GLN A 304 7.75 21.61 22.03
C GLN A 304 6.25 21.82 21.98
N PHE A 305 5.51 20.88 22.56
CA PHE A 305 4.06 20.90 22.60
C PHE A 305 3.58 20.70 24.04
N ASP A 306 2.39 21.21 24.34
CA ASP A 306 1.67 20.90 25.58
C ASP A 306 0.75 19.67 25.42
N SER A 307 0.05 19.28 26.49
CA SER A 307 -0.91 18.17 26.47
C SER A 307 -2.13 18.43 25.58
N TYR A 308 -2.31 19.66 25.12
CA TYR A 308 -3.39 20.09 24.24
C TYR A 308 -2.92 20.20 22.78
N GLY A 309 -1.74 19.66 22.45
CA GLY A 309 -1.22 19.68 21.10
C GLY A 309 -0.88 21.09 20.58
N ASN A 310 -0.79 22.08 21.46
CA ASN A 310 -0.37 23.41 21.09
C ASN A 310 1.16 23.49 21.06
N ALA A 311 1.73 24.08 20.00
CA ALA A 311 3.17 24.29 19.89
C ALA A 311 3.63 25.42 20.84
N THR A 312 4.14 25.08 22.02
CA THR A 312 4.57 26.04 23.04
C THR A 312 5.89 26.71 22.68
N GLN A 313 6.76 26.02 21.95
CA GLN A 313 8.03 26.57 21.47
C GLN A 313 8.45 25.95 20.15
N VAL A 314 8.91 26.78 19.23
CA VAL A 314 9.57 26.36 17.98
C VAL A 314 10.91 27.08 17.90
N THR A 315 12.00 26.32 17.85
CA THR A 315 13.36 26.84 17.75
C THR A 315 13.95 26.38 16.43
N VAL A 316 14.32 27.32 15.56
CA VAL A 316 15.07 27.06 14.32
C VAL A 316 16.48 27.58 14.51
N SER A 317 17.48 26.73 14.39
CA SER A 317 18.90 27.09 14.47
C SER A 317 19.64 26.60 13.25
N THR A 318 20.62 27.37 12.81
CA THR A 318 21.47 27.03 11.66
C THR A 318 22.92 26.82 12.10
N GLY A 319 23.65 25.97 11.37
CA GLY A 319 25.03 25.58 11.72
C GLY A 319 26.05 26.74 11.73
N ASP A 320 25.70 27.88 11.15
CA ASP A 320 26.46 29.13 11.13
C ASP A 320 26.16 30.06 12.33
N GLY A 321 25.39 29.58 13.33
CA GLY A 321 25.20 30.24 14.63
C GLY A 321 23.96 31.12 14.76
N TYR A 322 23.17 31.27 13.71
CA TYR A 322 21.88 31.96 13.82
C TYR A 322 20.85 31.06 14.52
N SER A 323 19.98 31.66 15.33
CA SER A 323 18.78 30.97 15.79
C SER A 323 17.59 31.90 15.95
N LYS A 324 16.39 31.34 15.78
CA LYS A 324 15.11 31.99 16.07
C LYS A 324 14.28 31.07 16.94
N THR A 325 13.90 31.57 18.11
CA THR A 325 13.00 30.87 19.03
C THR A 325 11.69 31.62 19.11
N THR A 326 10.60 30.96 18.72
CA THR A 326 9.24 31.46 18.88
C THR A 326 8.59 30.72 20.06
N THR A 327 8.22 31.46 21.10
CA THR A 327 7.50 30.92 22.26
C THR A 327 6.05 31.38 22.23
N HIS A 328 5.12 30.46 22.40
CA HIS A 328 3.69 30.72 22.42
C HIS A 328 3.11 30.48 23.81
N THR A 329 2.13 31.30 24.18
CA THR A 329 1.33 31.12 25.39
C THR A 329 -0.12 30.92 24.99
N TYR A 330 -0.74 29.86 25.48
CA TYR A 330 -2.13 29.50 25.19
C TYR A 330 -2.98 29.55 26.45
N SER A 331 -4.27 29.82 26.26
CA SER A 331 -5.33 29.54 27.23
C SER A 331 -6.05 28.28 26.77
N ASN A 332 -5.92 27.18 27.51
CA ASN A 332 -6.54 25.91 27.14
C ASN A 332 -7.94 25.81 27.74
N ASP A 333 -8.88 25.27 26.96
CA ASP A 333 -10.21 24.94 27.47
C ASP A 333 -10.13 23.66 28.32
N THR A 334 -10.24 23.82 29.63
CA THR A 334 -10.23 22.71 30.60
C THR A 334 -11.64 22.21 30.93
N ALA A 335 -12.68 22.90 30.49
CA ALA A 335 -14.07 22.61 30.85
C ALA A 335 -14.70 21.54 29.96
N ASN A 336 -14.22 21.37 28.72
CA ASN A 336 -14.72 20.36 27.79
C ASN A 336 -13.62 19.35 27.40
N PRO A 337 -13.48 18.21 28.12
CA PRO A 337 -12.40 17.26 27.92
C PRO A 337 -12.44 16.52 26.57
N ASN A 338 -13.49 16.74 25.77
CA ASN A 338 -13.66 16.15 24.45
C ASN A 338 -12.96 16.96 23.34
N TRP A 339 -12.63 18.23 23.59
CA TRP A 339 -12.06 19.13 22.60
C TRP A 339 -10.72 19.65 23.09
N ILE A 340 -9.68 19.33 22.33
CA ILE A 340 -8.35 19.81 22.60
C ILE A 340 -8.19 21.13 21.85
N LEU A 341 -8.51 22.24 22.51
CA LEU A 341 -8.46 23.58 21.92
C LEU A 341 -7.69 24.54 22.85
N GLY A 342 -6.55 25.04 22.35
CA GLY A 342 -5.83 26.16 22.96
C GLY A 342 -6.09 27.45 22.20
N ARG A 343 -6.54 28.50 22.90
CA ARG A 343 -6.58 29.86 22.34
C ARG A 343 -5.21 30.51 22.51
N LEU A 344 -4.54 30.83 21.41
CA LEU A 344 -3.28 31.58 21.45
C LEU A 344 -3.50 32.95 22.09
N LEU A 345 -2.74 33.25 23.15
CA LEU A 345 -2.77 34.54 23.83
C LEU A 345 -1.62 35.45 23.40
N ARG A 346 -0.42 34.86 23.22
CA ARG A 346 0.80 35.59 22.89
C ARG A 346 1.75 34.73 22.08
N SER A 347 2.45 35.35 21.14
CA SER A 347 3.64 34.80 20.49
C SER A 347 4.79 35.78 20.70
N GLN A 348 5.97 35.27 21.06
CA GLN A 348 7.19 36.04 21.23
C GLN A 348 8.31 35.41 20.43
N VAL A 349 8.99 36.22 19.62
CA VAL A 349 10.12 35.80 18.80
C VAL A 349 11.40 36.38 19.38
N GLN A 350 12.39 35.52 19.63
CA GLN A 350 13.76 35.89 19.96
C GLN A 350 14.66 35.45 18.81
N SER A 351 15.49 36.36 18.31
CA SER A 351 16.51 36.06 17.30
C SER A 351 17.90 36.22 17.91
N ILE A 352 18.78 35.27 17.64
CA ILE A 352 20.21 35.31 17.99
C ILE A 352 20.99 35.36 16.68
N THR A 353 21.91 36.31 16.58
CA THR A 353 22.90 36.42 15.51
C THR A 353 24.29 36.02 16.05
N PRO A 354 25.15 35.41 15.23
CA PRO A 354 26.50 34.99 15.63
C PRO A 354 27.38 36.10 16.21
#